data_AF-A0A2G8K036-F1
#
_entry.id   AF-A0A2G8K036-F1
#
_cell.length_a   1.000
_cell.length_b   1.000
_cell.length_c   1.000
_cell.angle_alpha   90.00
_cell.angle_beta   90.00
_cell.angle_gamma   90.00
#
_symmetry.space_group_name_H-M   'P 1'
#
loop_
_entity.id
_entity.type
_entity.pdbx_description
1 polymer ?
#
loop_
_entity_poly.entity_id
_entity_poly.type
_entity_poly.pdbx_seq_one_letter_code
_entity_poly.pdbx_strand_id
1 'polypeptide(L)'
;MWEFDTCGDLYMEKAVNGFLTELFQKWTEKNICHEVTIVLFSRTYYEVNSLNEIPEAARSRMHVDYAGQVYEDFYRVVAQNVRSDDWRPFLTTVKKVVQRYEKDIQQHINKVPGMPKGITSKASQGNVLEAINMSMNVFDNHYINRNFDRTGQLVIVITPGAGVFEADRKLTDLTKQRIIDYGKSK
;
A
#
# COMPACT_ATOMS: atom_id res chain seq x y z
N MET A 1 -6.40 10.68 0.90
CA MET A 1 -7.01 9.83 1.96
C MET A 1 -7.68 10.66 3.04
N TRP A 2 -6.99 11.67 3.59
CA TRP A 2 -7.49 12.53 4.67
C TRP A 2 -8.18 13.82 4.21
N GLU A 3 -8.31 14.00 2.90
CA GLU A 3 -9.04 15.11 2.30
C GLU A 3 -10.51 14.74 2.09
N PHE A 4 -11.36 15.77 2.09
CA PHE A 4 -12.77 15.65 1.77
C PHE A 4 -12.97 15.61 0.25
N ASP A 5 -13.86 14.74 -0.19
CA ASP A 5 -14.34 14.73 -1.56
C ASP A 5 -15.40 15.83 -1.80
N THR A 6 -15.78 16.05 -3.06
CA THR A 6 -16.81 17.03 -3.45
C THR A 6 -18.17 16.80 -2.78
N CYS A 7 -18.46 15.56 -2.35
CA CYS A 7 -19.68 15.21 -1.62
C CYS A 7 -19.59 15.46 -0.10
N GLY A 8 -18.42 15.84 0.43
CA GLY A 8 -18.23 16.08 1.86
C GLY A 8 -17.85 14.86 2.69
N ASP A 9 -17.59 13.70 2.08
CA ASP A 9 -17.06 12.52 2.77
C ASP A 9 -15.52 12.49 2.68
N LEU A 10 -14.85 11.94 3.70
CA LEU A 10 -13.42 11.64 3.58
C LEU A 10 -13.19 10.48 2.58
N TYR A 11 -12.14 10.59 1.76
CA TYR A 11 -11.74 9.49 0.85
C TYR A 11 -11.50 8.17 1.59
N MET A 12 -10.97 8.22 2.82
CA MET A 12 -10.82 7.05 3.66
C MET A 12 -12.15 6.35 3.94
N GLU A 13 -13.21 7.11 4.22
CA GLU A 13 -14.52 6.55 4.55
C GLU A 13 -15.17 5.93 3.32
N LYS A 14 -15.01 6.54 2.14
CA LYS A 14 -15.46 5.93 0.88
C LYS A 14 -14.77 4.59 0.61
N ALA A 15 -13.46 4.50 0.85
CA ALA A 15 -12.72 3.26 0.65
C ALA A 15 -13.11 2.16 1.65
N VAL A 16 -13.18 2.48 2.95
CA VAL A 16 -13.42 1.48 3.99
C VAL A 16 -14.91 1.20 4.19
N ASN A 17 -15.74 2.24 4.39
CA ASN A 17 -17.16 2.06 4.67
C ASN A 17 -17.97 1.80 3.38
N GLY A 18 -17.51 2.30 2.22
CA GLY A 18 -18.14 2.02 0.93
C GLY A 18 -17.60 0.75 0.30
N PHE A 19 -16.44 0.85 -0.36
CA PHE A 19 -15.92 -0.23 -1.22
C PHE A 19 -15.67 -1.54 -0.46
N LEU A 20 -14.93 -1.54 0.65
CA LEU A 20 -14.61 -2.77 1.37
C LEU A 20 -15.85 -3.42 2.00
N THR A 21 -16.78 -2.63 2.54
CA THR A 21 -18.04 -3.14 3.08
C THR A 21 -18.87 -3.85 2.01
N GLU A 22 -19.07 -3.21 0.85
CA GLU A 22 -19.82 -3.82 -0.26
C GLU A 22 -19.12 -5.07 -0.81
N LEU A 23 -17.79 -5.04 -0.90
CA LEU A 23 -17.00 -6.18 -1.37
C LEU A 23 -17.20 -7.39 -0.46
N PHE A 24 -17.03 -7.21 0.85
CA PHE A 24 -17.19 -8.31 1.81
C PHE A 24 -18.63 -8.78 1.92
N GLN A 25 -19.62 -7.89 1.81
CA GLN A 25 -21.02 -8.27 1.74
C GLN A 25 -21.29 -9.18 0.53
N LYS A 26 -20.80 -8.81 -0.66
CA LYS A 26 -20.94 -9.65 -1.87
C LYS A 26 -20.22 -10.99 -1.75
N TRP A 27 -19.09 -11.06 -1.04
CA TRP A 27 -18.41 -12.33 -0.77
C TRP A 27 -19.23 -13.24 0.13
N THR A 28 -19.83 -12.70 1.20
CA THR A 28 -20.74 -13.44 2.09
C THR A 28 -21.99 -13.92 1.34
N GLU A 29 -22.63 -13.05 0.54
CA GLU A 29 -23.81 -13.39 -0.26
C GLU A 29 -23.54 -14.51 -1.27
N LYS A 30 -22.33 -14.53 -1.86
CA LYS A 30 -21.91 -15.55 -2.84
C LYS A 30 -21.23 -16.76 -2.21
N ASN A 31 -21.12 -16.81 -0.87
CA ASN A 31 -20.44 -17.87 -0.13
C ASN A 31 -19.00 -18.14 -0.62
N ILE A 32 -18.23 -17.07 -0.85
CA ILE A 32 -16.85 -17.17 -1.35
C ILE A 32 -15.86 -17.05 -0.19
N CYS A 33 -14.92 -17.99 -0.12
CA CYS A 33 -13.83 -17.96 0.86
C CYS A 33 -12.53 -17.43 0.21
N HIS A 34 -12.00 -16.34 0.75
CA HIS A 34 -10.71 -15.78 0.36
C HIS A 34 -9.76 -15.76 1.55
N GLU A 35 -8.46 -15.90 1.28
CA GLU A 35 -7.42 -15.50 2.20
C GLU A 35 -6.95 -14.10 1.83
N VAL A 36 -7.03 -13.18 2.78
CA VAL A 36 -6.81 -11.76 2.53
C VAL A 36 -5.61 -11.28 3.34
N THR A 37 -4.74 -10.56 2.64
CA THR A 37 -3.65 -9.76 3.22
C THR A 37 -3.89 -8.31 2.82
N ILE A 38 -3.96 -7.40 3.79
CA ILE A 38 -4.14 -5.97 3.55
C ILE A 38 -2.89 -5.24 4.00
N VAL A 39 -2.30 -4.50 3.07
CA VAL A 39 -1.12 -3.67 3.30
C VAL A 39 -1.47 -2.23 2.92
N LEU A 40 -1.25 -1.30 3.85
CA LEU A 40 -1.24 0.12 3.56
C LEU A 40 0.16 0.51 3.11
N PHE A 41 0.23 1.40 2.13
CA PHE A 41 1.49 1.91 1.63
C PHE A 41 1.39 3.42 1.40
N SER A 42 2.50 4.12 1.58
CA SER A 42 2.63 5.53 1.26
C SER A 42 4.09 5.90 1.07
N ARG A 43 4.35 7.00 0.37
CA ARG A 43 5.66 7.63 0.27
C ARG A 43 5.67 8.92 1.09
N THR A 44 6.77 9.20 1.77
CA THR A 44 6.98 10.47 2.47
C THR A 44 8.20 11.16 1.89
N TYR A 45 8.01 12.41 1.46
CA TYR A 45 9.07 13.26 0.96
C TYR A 45 9.61 14.14 2.08
N TYR A 46 10.91 14.43 2.02
CA TYR A 46 11.57 15.31 2.97
C TYR A 46 12.05 16.58 2.25
N GLU A 47 11.76 17.74 2.85
CA GLU A 47 12.22 19.04 2.37
C GLU A 47 13.71 19.23 2.70
N VAL A 48 14.58 18.58 1.93
CA VAL A 48 16.05 18.66 2.08
C VAL A 48 16.72 18.90 0.74
N ASN A 49 17.84 19.64 0.75
CA ASN A 49 18.62 19.90 -0.47
C ASN A 49 19.61 18.77 -0.77
N SER A 50 19.94 17.93 0.23
CA SER A 50 20.92 16.87 0.10
C SER A 50 20.69 15.77 1.13
N LEU A 51 21.01 14.52 0.76
CA LEU A 51 21.00 13.35 1.66
C LEU A 51 21.87 13.54 2.93
N ASN A 52 22.83 14.46 2.88
CA ASN A 52 23.70 14.79 4.00
C ASN A 52 22.97 15.45 5.17
N GLU A 53 21.86 16.14 4.91
CA GLU A 53 21.01 16.77 5.95
C GLU A 53 20.23 15.73 6.74
N ILE A 54 20.08 14.51 6.21
CA ILE A 54 19.42 13.42 6.89
C ILE A 54 20.41 12.74 7.85
N PRO A 55 19.99 12.46 9.11
CA PRO A 55 20.80 11.72 10.07
C PRO A 55 21.29 10.38 9.49
N GLU A 56 22.55 10.03 9.76
CA GLU A 56 23.19 8.82 9.20
C GLU A 56 22.39 7.54 9.50
N ALA A 57 21.77 7.45 10.69
CA ALA A 57 20.89 6.36 11.09
C ALA A 57 19.65 6.15 10.19
N ALA A 58 19.27 7.15 9.41
CA ALA A 58 18.13 7.10 8.50
C ALA A 58 18.52 7.03 7.02
N ARG A 59 19.78 7.36 6.65
CA ARG A 59 20.22 7.44 5.25
C ARG A 59 20.05 6.15 4.46
N SER A 60 20.21 4.98 5.09
CA SER A 60 20.06 3.69 4.42
C SER A 60 18.64 3.36 3.99
N ARG A 61 17.63 4.03 4.57
CA ARG A 61 16.20 3.86 4.25
C ARG A 61 15.70 4.87 3.22
N MET A 62 16.53 5.85 2.87
CA MET A 62 16.17 6.96 2.01
C MET A 62 16.47 6.62 0.56
N HIS A 63 15.58 7.07 -0.31
CA HIS A 63 15.72 6.98 -1.75
C HIS A 63 15.65 8.39 -2.35
N VAL A 64 16.20 8.55 -3.55
CA VAL A 64 16.18 9.82 -4.29
C VAL A 64 15.44 9.58 -5.58
N ASP A 65 14.46 10.43 -5.86
CA ASP A 65 13.69 10.34 -7.10
C ASP A 65 14.45 10.97 -8.28
N TYR A 66 13.81 10.94 -9.46
CA TYR A 66 14.38 11.53 -10.69
C TYR A 66 14.50 13.06 -10.62
N ALA A 67 13.75 13.72 -9.74
CA ALA A 67 13.77 15.15 -9.51
C ALA A 67 14.79 15.56 -8.41
N GLY A 68 15.49 14.60 -7.82
CA GLY A 68 16.45 14.82 -6.74
C GLY A 68 15.83 14.97 -5.36
N GLN A 69 14.52 14.73 -5.21
CA GLN A 69 13.84 14.79 -3.93
C GLN A 69 14.09 13.52 -3.13
N VAL A 70 14.37 13.67 -1.84
CA VAL A 70 14.59 12.54 -0.95
C VAL A 70 13.27 12.06 -0.38
N TYR A 71 13.04 10.74 -0.44
CA TYR A 71 11.84 10.11 0.05
C TYR A 71 12.11 8.81 0.80
N GLU A 72 11.14 8.41 1.63
CA GLU A 72 11.08 7.11 2.30
C GLU A 72 9.73 6.44 2.01
N ASP A 73 9.77 5.15 1.69
CA ASP A 73 8.56 4.35 1.44
C ASP A 73 8.13 3.62 2.72
N PHE A 74 6.87 3.80 3.07
CA PHE A 74 6.24 3.20 4.24
C PHE A 74 5.27 2.10 3.84
N TYR A 75 5.36 0.96 4.53
CA TYR A 75 4.45 -0.16 4.38
C TYR A 75 3.95 -0.60 5.76
N ARG A 76 2.64 -0.72 5.92
CA ARG A 76 2.01 -1.20 7.15
C ARG A 76 1.06 -2.35 6.83
N VAL A 77 1.40 -3.54 7.32
CA VAL A 77 0.53 -4.70 7.27
C VAL A 77 -0.60 -4.52 8.28
N VAL A 78 -1.84 -4.46 7.79
CA VAL A 78 -3.06 -4.38 8.62
C VAL A 78 -3.51 -5.78 9.01
N ALA A 79 -3.37 -6.70 8.07
CA ALA A 79 -3.80 -8.08 8.18
C ALA A 79 -2.96 -8.95 7.27
N GLN A 80 -2.64 -10.15 7.71
CA GLN A 80 -1.86 -11.12 6.95
C GLN A 80 -2.55 -12.47 7.02
N ASN A 81 -2.81 -13.07 5.85
CA ASN A 81 -3.35 -14.41 5.70
C ASN A 81 -4.64 -14.65 6.51
N VAL A 82 -5.55 -13.67 6.52
CA VAL A 82 -6.81 -13.75 7.26
C VAL A 82 -7.86 -14.46 6.42
N ARG A 83 -8.52 -15.46 7.00
CA ARG A 83 -9.75 -16.08 6.50
C ARG A 83 -10.84 -15.82 7.52
N SER A 84 -12.00 -15.36 7.08
CA SER A 84 -13.14 -15.15 7.96
C SER A 84 -14.44 -15.34 7.20
N ASP A 85 -15.45 -15.89 7.88
CA ASP A 85 -16.83 -15.95 7.40
C ASP A 85 -17.58 -14.66 7.73
N ASP A 86 -17.17 -13.95 8.80
CA ASP A 86 -17.66 -12.62 9.18
C ASP A 86 -16.56 -11.57 9.07
N TRP A 87 -16.73 -10.63 8.13
CA TRP A 87 -15.78 -9.54 7.87
C TRP A 87 -16.07 -8.26 8.67
N ARG A 88 -17.17 -8.19 9.44
CA ARG A 88 -17.53 -6.97 10.20
C ARG A 88 -16.48 -6.59 11.27
N PRO A 89 -15.96 -7.53 12.09
CA PRO A 89 -14.89 -7.20 13.05
C PRO A 89 -13.61 -6.76 12.35
N PHE A 90 -13.36 -7.34 11.16
CA PHE A 90 -12.20 -7.03 10.35
C PHE A 90 -12.24 -5.60 9.82
N LEU A 91 -13.38 -5.15 9.28
CA LEU A 91 -13.59 -3.76 8.85
C LEU A 91 -13.33 -2.75 9.98
N THR A 92 -13.75 -3.08 11.20
CA THR A 92 -13.51 -2.23 12.38
C THR A 92 -12.02 -2.10 12.67
N THR A 93 -11.27 -3.19 12.55
CA THR A 93 -9.80 -3.19 12.72
C THR A 93 -9.12 -2.38 11.62
N VAL A 94 -9.50 -2.59 10.35
CA VAL A 94 -8.97 -1.83 9.21
C VAL A 94 -9.21 -0.33 9.41
N LYS A 95 -10.43 0.07 9.79
CA LYS A 95 -10.79 1.47 10.04
C LYS A 95 -9.91 2.10 11.12
N LYS A 96 -9.68 1.40 12.24
CA LYS A 96 -8.81 1.89 13.33
C LYS A 96 -7.37 2.06 12.88
N VAL A 97 -6.84 1.13 12.08
CA VAL A 97 -5.45 1.21 11.60
C VAL A 97 -5.27 2.34 10.60
N VAL A 98 -6.17 2.48 9.61
CA VAL A 98 -6.08 3.56 8.62
C VAL A 98 -6.24 4.95 9.27
N GLN A 99 -7.07 5.09 10.32
CA GLN A 99 -7.19 6.35 11.08
C GLN A 99 -5.91 6.73 11.83
N ARG A 100 -5.13 5.74 12.29
CA ARG A 100 -3.88 5.96 13.02
C ARG A 100 -2.65 6.05 12.11
N TYR A 101 -2.76 5.59 10.87
CA TYR A 101 -1.64 5.43 9.94
C TYR A 101 -0.81 6.71 9.77
N GLU A 102 -1.44 7.87 9.58
CA GLU A 102 -0.70 9.14 9.46
C GLU A 102 0.09 9.48 10.72
N LYS A 103 -0.51 9.26 11.90
CA LYS A 103 0.16 9.48 13.19
C LYS A 103 1.31 8.50 13.38
N ASP A 104 1.15 7.26 12.96
CA ASP A 104 2.20 6.24 13.04
C ASP A 104 3.42 6.63 12.17
N ILE A 105 3.19 7.19 10.98
CA ILE A 105 4.26 7.72 10.12
C ILE A 105 4.97 8.90 10.80
N GLN A 106 4.21 9.88 11.30
CA GLN A 106 4.79 11.04 11.98
C GLN A 106 5.59 10.64 13.23
N GLN A 107 5.09 9.69 14.01
CA GLN A 107 5.82 9.14 15.15
C GLN A 107 7.10 8.43 14.73
N HIS A 108 7.08 7.69 13.62
CA HIS A 108 8.28 7.05 13.10
C HIS A 108 9.36 8.05 12.68
N ILE A 109 8.97 9.14 12.01
CA ILE A 109 9.87 10.22 11.61
C ILE A 109 10.46 10.90 12.86
N ASN A 110 9.63 11.21 13.86
CA ASN A 110 10.04 11.90 15.09
C ASN A 110 10.92 11.04 16.02
N LYS A 111 10.98 9.71 15.83
CA LYS A 111 11.88 8.85 16.61
C LYS A 111 13.35 9.14 16.32
N VAL A 112 13.66 9.63 15.12
CA VAL A 112 15.03 9.99 14.76
C VAL A 112 15.25 11.47 15.10
N PRO A 113 16.10 11.79 16.09
CA PRO A 113 16.37 13.18 16.44
C PRO A 113 17.05 13.90 15.26
N GLY A 114 16.59 15.11 14.94
CA GLY A 114 17.12 15.90 13.83
C GLY A 114 16.57 15.50 12.46
N MET A 115 15.52 14.67 12.38
CA MET A 115 14.87 14.35 11.12
C MET A 115 14.12 15.58 10.57
N PRO A 116 14.26 15.93 9.28
CA PRO A 116 13.46 16.98 8.65
C PRO A 116 11.97 16.62 8.63
N LYS A 117 11.12 17.64 8.46
CA LYS A 117 9.67 17.43 8.35
C LYS A 117 9.37 16.60 7.10
N GLY A 118 8.73 15.45 7.31
CA GLY A 118 8.24 14.61 6.22
C GLY A 118 6.82 14.98 5.81
N ILE A 119 6.58 15.08 4.51
CA ILE A 119 5.26 15.32 3.91
C ILE A 119 4.84 14.07 3.13
N THR A 120 3.70 13.50 3.50
CA THR A 120 3.15 12.34 2.78
C THR A 120 2.80 12.73 1.35
N SER A 121 3.18 11.88 0.40
CA SER A 121 2.97 12.11 -1.02
C SER A 121 1.49 12.12 -1.39
N LYS A 122 1.20 12.73 -2.54
CA LYS A 122 -0.09 12.54 -3.22
C LYS A 122 -0.17 11.12 -3.79
N ALA A 123 -1.39 10.68 -4.12
CA ALA A 123 -1.63 9.38 -4.72
C ALA A 123 -0.89 9.19 -6.06
N SER A 124 -0.68 10.26 -6.82
CA SER A 124 0.04 10.22 -8.10
C SER A 124 1.53 9.89 -7.94
N GLN A 125 2.15 10.34 -6.86
CA GLN A 125 3.57 10.11 -6.54
C GLN A 125 3.77 8.94 -5.58
N GLY A 126 2.73 8.12 -5.38
CA GLY A 126 2.79 6.97 -4.48
C GLY A 126 3.59 5.81 -5.03
N ASN A 127 4.07 4.95 -4.14
CA ASN A 127 4.85 3.74 -4.40
C ASN A 127 3.98 2.55 -4.87
N VAL A 128 3.09 2.79 -5.84
CA VAL A 128 2.10 1.81 -6.32
C VAL A 128 2.77 0.65 -7.05
N LEU A 129 3.73 0.92 -7.94
CA LEU A 129 4.41 -0.14 -8.71
C LEU A 129 5.29 -1.01 -7.80
N GLU A 130 5.91 -0.41 -6.79
CA GLU A 130 6.68 -1.10 -5.77
C GLU A 130 5.77 -2.01 -4.93
N ALA A 131 4.58 -1.53 -4.54
CA ALA A 131 3.59 -2.35 -3.82
C ALA A 131 3.07 -3.53 -4.66
N ILE A 132 2.86 -3.33 -5.96
CA ILE A 132 2.50 -4.41 -6.89
C ILE A 132 3.65 -5.44 -6.97
N ASN A 133 4.88 -4.98 -7.18
CA ASN A 133 6.05 -5.87 -7.26
C ASN A 133 6.31 -6.65 -5.97
N MET A 134 6.06 -6.03 -4.81
CA MET A 134 6.12 -6.69 -3.51
C MET A 134 5.07 -7.80 -3.43
N SER A 135 3.86 -7.55 -3.93
CA SER A 135 2.80 -8.56 -3.99
C SER A 135 3.18 -9.72 -4.93
N MET A 136 3.80 -9.42 -6.07
CA MET A 136 4.30 -10.45 -6.99
C MET A 136 5.41 -11.32 -6.36
N ASN A 137 6.27 -10.77 -5.49
CA ASN A 137 7.27 -11.58 -4.77
C ASN A 137 6.63 -12.66 -3.88
N VAL A 138 5.46 -12.38 -3.29
CA VAL A 138 4.71 -13.36 -2.49
C VAL A 138 4.17 -14.47 -3.40
N PHE A 139 3.77 -14.12 -4.62
CA PHE A 139 3.26 -15.08 -5.59
C PHE A 139 4.35 -15.92 -6.23
N ASP A 140 5.53 -15.37 -6.50
CA ASP A 140 6.62 -16.12 -7.12
C ASP A 140 6.99 -17.36 -6.29
N ASN A 141 6.89 -17.29 -4.96
CA ASN A 141 7.20 -18.39 -4.04
C ASN A 141 6.04 -19.37 -3.76
N HIS A 142 4.93 -19.27 -4.49
CA HIS A 142 3.76 -20.14 -4.31
C HIS A 142 4.03 -21.64 -4.52
N TYR A 143 5.12 -21.99 -5.20
CA TYR A 143 5.53 -23.38 -5.43
C TYR A 143 6.16 -24.05 -4.19
N ILE A 144 6.61 -23.26 -3.20
CA ILE A 144 7.32 -23.79 -2.02
C ILE A 144 6.34 -24.38 -1.00
N ASN A 145 5.19 -23.73 -0.78
CA ASN A 145 4.15 -24.17 0.16
C ASN A 145 2.79 -24.15 -0.53
N ARG A 146 2.56 -25.15 -1.39
CA ARG A 146 1.32 -25.23 -2.17
C ARG A 146 0.14 -25.51 -1.24
N ASN A 147 -0.77 -24.55 -1.12
CA ASN A 147 -2.04 -24.76 -0.44
C ASN A 147 -3.02 -25.43 -1.39
N PHE A 148 -3.52 -26.62 -1.04
CA PHE A 148 -4.46 -27.38 -1.87
C PHE A 148 -5.88 -26.80 -1.85
N ASP A 149 -6.19 -25.90 -0.91
CA ASP A 149 -7.51 -25.32 -0.73
C ASP A 149 -7.75 -24.07 -1.59
N ARG A 150 -6.76 -23.58 -2.34
CA ARG A 150 -6.89 -22.38 -3.19
C ARG A 150 -6.29 -22.56 -4.57
N THR A 151 -6.97 -22.02 -5.57
CA THR A 151 -6.53 -22.03 -6.97
C THR A 151 -6.31 -20.62 -7.55
N GLY A 152 -6.93 -19.60 -6.96
CA GLY A 152 -6.84 -18.21 -7.42
C GLY A 152 -5.84 -17.37 -6.62
N GLN A 153 -5.13 -16.49 -7.32
CA GLN A 153 -4.33 -15.40 -6.76
C GLN A 153 -4.78 -14.10 -7.43
N LEU A 154 -5.00 -13.06 -6.62
CA LEU A 154 -5.52 -11.76 -7.05
C LEU A 154 -4.81 -10.65 -6.26
N VAL A 155 -4.40 -9.58 -6.97
CA VAL A 155 -3.93 -8.33 -6.36
C VAL A 155 -4.97 -7.27 -6.64
N ILE A 156 -5.43 -6.60 -5.59
CA ILE A 156 -6.32 -5.45 -5.68
C ILE A 156 -5.56 -4.26 -5.12
N VAL A 157 -5.39 -3.23 -5.94
CA VAL A 157 -4.80 -1.95 -5.50
C VAL A 157 -5.94 -0.94 -5.39
N ILE A 158 -6.09 -0.36 -4.20
CA ILE A 158 -7.07 0.70 -3.93
C ILE A 158 -6.30 2.00 -3.75
N THR A 159 -6.69 3.03 -4.49
CA THR A 159 -6.03 4.34 -4.49
C THR A 159 -7.06 5.46 -4.53
N PRO A 160 -6.89 6.54 -3.75
CA PRO A 160 -7.77 7.71 -3.82
C PRO A 160 -7.42 8.68 -4.97
N GLY A 161 -6.51 8.30 -5.88
CA GLY A 161 -6.10 9.13 -7.02
C GLY A 161 -6.97 8.95 -8.26
N ALA A 162 -6.83 9.84 -9.23
CA ALA A 162 -7.56 9.82 -10.51
C ALA A 162 -7.03 8.79 -11.53
N GLY A 163 -6.20 7.83 -11.11
CA GLY A 163 -5.59 6.82 -11.99
C GLY A 163 -4.33 7.27 -12.74
N VAL A 164 -3.80 8.45 -12.42
CA VAL A 164 -2.51 8.94 -12.95
C VAL A 164 -1.42 8.69 -11.92
N PHE A 165 -0.34 8.03 -12.33
CA PHE A 165 0.80 7.70 -11.49
C PHE A 165 2.12 8.08 -12.16
N GLU A 166 3.02 8.67 -11.38
CA GLU A 166 4.39 8.97 -11.76
C GLU A 166 5.27 7.79 -11.33
N ALA A 167 6.00 7.21 -12.28
CA ALA A 167 6.88 6.08 -12.00
C ALA A 167 8.12 6.11 -12.89
N ASP A 168 9.21 5.53 -12.38
CA ASP A 168 10.41 5.31 -13.19
C ASP A 168 10.09 4.34 -14.34
N ARG A 169 10.62 4.66 -15.52
CA ARG A 169 10.52 3.84 -16.71
C ARG A 169 11.10 2.44 -16.47
N LYS A 170 12.25 2.35 -15.80
CA LYS A 170 12.88 1.03 -15.51
C LYS A 170 11.97 0.15 -14.65
N LEU A 171 11.37 0.73 -13.61
CA LEU A 171 10.44 0.02 -12.73
C LEU A 171 9.17 -0.39 -13.49
N THR A 172 8.68 0.47 -14.38
CA THR A 172 7.52 0.18 -15.22
C THR A 172 7.79 -1.01 -16.15
N ASP A 173 8.95 -1.02 -16.82
CA ASP A 173 9.35 -2.09 -17.73
C ASP A 173 9.50 -3.43 -16.97
N LEU A 174 10.13 -3.41 -15.78
CA LEU A 174 10.24 -4.58 -14.91
C LEU A 174 8.87 -5.10 -14.48
N THR A 175 8.01 -4.22 -13.98
CA THR A 175 6.66 -4.59 -13.52
C THR A 175 5.84 -5.19 -14.66
N LYS A 176 5.94 -4.62 -15.86
CA LYS A 176 5.28 -5.12 -17.06
C LYS A 176 5.73 -6.53 -17.40
N GLN A 177 7.04 -6.81 -17.39
CA GLN A 177 7.56 -8.15 -17.66
C GLN A 177 7.01 -9.16 -16.64
N ARG A 178 7.11 -8.84 -15.34
CA ARG A 178 6.61 -9.72 -14.27
C ARG A 178 5.11 -10.01 -14.36
N ILE A 179 4.29 -8.99 -14.66
CA ILE A 179 2.84 -9.17 -14.84
C ILE A 179 2.56 -10.06 -16.06
N ILE A 180 3.28 -9.89 -17.16
CA ILE A 180 3.10 -10.71 -18.37
C ILE A 180 3.48 -12.16 -18.10
N ASP A 181 4.60 -12.40 -17.42
CA ASP A 181 5.07 -13.76 -17.12
C ASP A 181 4.07 -14.47 -16.20
N TYR A 182 3.58 -13.77 -15.18
CA TYR A 182 2.58 -14.31 -14.27
C TYR A 182 1.21 -14.51 -14.96
N GLY A 183 0.79 -13.57 -15.80
CA GLY A 183 -0.47 -13.64 -16.54
C GLY A 183 -0.51 -14.73 -17.61
N LYS A 184 0.65 -15.12 -18.15
CA LYS A 184 0.79 -16.26 -19.09
C LYS A 184 0.86 -17.62 -18.39
N SER A 185 1.15 -17.65 -17.08
CA SER A 185 1.33 -18.88 -16.32
C SER A 185 0.03 -19.47 -15.74
N LYS A 186 -1.14 -18.95 -16.12
CA LYS A 186 -2.46 -19.51 -15.77
C LYS A 186 -3.19 -20.08 -16.97
#